data_AF-A0A367RSK4-F1
#
_entry.id   AF-A0A367RSK4-F1
#
_cell.length_a   1.000
_cell.length_b   1.000
_cell.length_c   1.000
_cell.angle_alpha   90.00
_cell.angle_beta   90.00
_cell.angle_gamma   90.00
#
_symmetry.space_group_name_H-M   'P 1'
#
loop_
_entity.id
_entity.type
_entity.pdbx_description
1 polymer ?
#
loop_
_entity_poly.entity_id
_entity_poly.type
_entity_poly.pdbx_seq_one_letter_code
_entity_poly.pdbx_strand_id
1 'polypeptide(L)'
;MEQLKIDRLTPEQEVQILVHQQRWQQIVLSTERVNRQKAIETMRVTYAVLGEREPEFIFFDSPYSALESINIRKTHLGRKIEKKLRKPLQEQLESQ
;
A
#
# COMPACT_ATOMS: atom_id res chain seq x y z
N MET A 1 23.95 13.12 2.45
CA MET A 1 24.34 12.40 1.22
C MET A 1 23.63 13.08 0.07
N GLU A 2 24.36 13.64 -0.88
CA GLU A 2 23.76 14.24 -2.08
C GLU A 2 23.07 13.15 -2.88
N GLN A 3 21.76 13.28 -3.09
CA GLN A 3 21.01 12.38 -3.96
C GLN A 3 21.35 12.72 -5.41
N LEU A 4 22.11 11.86 -6.08
CA LEU A 4 22.36 11.98 -7.51
C LEU A 4 21.06 11.70 -8.26
N LYS A 5 20.54 12.73 -8.92
CA LYS A 5 19.36 12.63 -9.78
C LYS A 5 19.74 11.80 -11.02
N ILE A 6 19.10 10.65 -11.19
CA ILE A 6 19.27 9.81 -12.38
C ILE A 6 18.61 10.52 -13.57
N ASP A 7 19.40 10.92 -14.57
CA ASP A 7 18.90 11.57 -15.79
C ASP A 7 18.42 10.56 -16.84
N ARG A 8 19.18 9.46 -17.02
CA ARG A 8 18.87 8.37 -17.94
C ARG A 8 19.29 7.04 -17.36
N LEU A 9 18.60 5.97 -17.77
CA LEU A 9 18.99 4.61 -17.46
C LEU A 9 20.15 4.18 -18.36
N THR A 10 21.04 3.36 -17.83
CA THR A 10 22.04 2.70 -18.67
C THR A 10 21.39 1.57 -19.47
N PRO A 11 21.95 1.16 -20.63
CA PRO A 11 21.43 0.02 -21.38
C PRO A 11 21.28 -1.25 -20.52
N GLU A 12 22.20 -1.47 -19.57
CA GLU A 12 22.16 -2.59 -18.65
C GLU A 12 20.96 -2.48 -17.68
N GLN A 13 20.63 -1.28 -17.22
CA GLN A 13 19.46 -1.05 -16.36
C GLN A 13 18.15 -1.24 -17.14
N GLU A 14 18.07 -0.81 -18.40
CA GLU A 14 16.90 -1.04 -19.25
C GLU A 14 16.65 -2.54 -19.50
N VAL A 15 17.72 -3.29 -19.77
CA VAL A 15 17.62 -4.76 -19.89
C VAL A 15 17.14 -5.39 -18.57
N GLN A 16 17.62 -4.91 -17.42
CA GLN A 16 17.16 -5.40 -16.12
C GLN A 16 15.68 -5.12 -15.87
N ILE A 17 15.16 -3.97 -16.32
CA ILE A 17 13.72 -3.68 -16.21
C ILE A 17 12.90 -4.75 -16.91
N LEU A 18 13.28 -5.16 -18.12
CA LEU A 18 12.56 -6.19 -18.87
C LEU A 18 12.57 -7.54 -18.13
N VAL A 19 13.72 -7.92 -17.56
CA VAL A 19 13.84 -9.16 -16.76
C VAL A 19 12.92 -9.11 -15.53
N HIS A 20 12.89 -7.99 -14.82
CA HIS A 20 12.01 -7.81 -13.68
C HIS A 20 10.54 -7.80 -14.08
N GLN A 21 10.17 -7.11 -15.17
CA GLN A 21 8.80 -7.09 -15.68
C GLN A 21 8.31 -8.50 -16.01
N GLN A 22 9.11 -9.29 -16.73
CA GLN A 22 8.75 -10.67 -17.06
C GLN A 22 8.53 -11.50 -15.79
N ARG A 23 9.43 -11.38 -14.80
CA ARG A 23 9.28 -12.07 -13.51
C ARG A 23 8.00 -11.67 -12.78
N TRP A 24 7.67 -10.39 -12.73
CA TRP A 24 6.46 -9.90 -12.07
C TRP A 24 5.19 -10.30 -12.82
N GLN A 25 5.20 -10.29 -14.15
CA GLN A 25 4.07 -10.75 -14.97
C GLN A 25 3.72 -12.21 -14.68
N GLN A 26 4.71 -13.10 -14.58
CA GLN A 26 4.47 -14.50 -14.23
C GLN A 26 3.78 -14.67 -12.88
N ILE A 27 4.11 -13.80 -11.90
CA ILE A 27 3.50 -13.84 -10.57
C ILE A 27 2.07 -13.27 -10.59
N VAL A 28 1.85 -12.12 -11.24
CA VAL A 28 0.55 -11.44 -11.27
C VAL A 28 -0.50 -12.22 -12.07
N LEU A 29 -0.08 -12.91 -13.13
CA LEU A 29 -0.95 -13.74 -13.96
C LEU A 29 -1.23 -15.12 -13.34
N SER A 30 -0.53 -15.48 -12.27
CA SER A 30 -0.78 -16.74 -11.55
C SER A 30 -2.10 -16.67 -10.78
N THR A 31 -2.86 -17.76 -10.83
CA THR A 31 -4.05 -17.98 -9.98
C THR A 31 -3.74 -18.81 -8.74
N GLU A 32 -2.46 -19.18 -8.54
CA GLU A 32 -2.03 -19.88 -7.34
C GLU A 32 -2.22 -19.02 -6.10
N ARG A 33 -2.60 -19.66 -4.99
CA ARG A 33 -2.75 -18.94 -3.73
C ARG A 33 -1.39 -18.46 -3.22
N VAL A 34 -1.36 -17.24 -2.70
CA VAL A 34 -0.17 -16.70 -2.03
C VAL A 34 0.21 -17.57 -0.83
N ASN A 35 1.51 -17.84 -0.69
CA ASN A 35 2.05 -18.43 0.53
C ASN A 35 2.05 -17.36 1.64
N ARG A 36 1.01 -17.39 2.49
CA ARG A 36 0.77 -16.39 3.54
C ARG A 36 1.94 -16.29 4.54
N GLN A 37 2.54 -17.41 4.93
CA GLN A 37 3.65 -17.43 5.89
C GLN A 37 4.89 -16.71 5.31
N LYS A 38 5.27 -17.09 4.08
CA LYS A 38 6.40 -16.46 3.38
C LYS A 38 6.16 -14.96 3.15
N ALA A 39 4.92 -14.58 2.83
CA ALA A 39 4.55 -13.18 2.66
C ALA A 39 4.71 -12.38 3.97
N ILE A 40 4.19 -12.90 5.09
CA ILE A 40 4.33 -12.26 6.41
C ILE A 40 5.80 -12.09 6.80
N GLU A 41 6.61 -13.14 6.67
CA GLU A 41 8.05 -13.08 6.99
C GLU A 41 8.78 -12.01 6.16
N THR A 42 8.48 -11.94 4.86
CA THR A 42 9.07 -10.94 3.96
C THR A 42 8.64 -9.52 4.36
N MET A 43 7.36 -9.33 4.67
CA MET A 43 6.85 -8.01 5.07
C MET A 43 7.44 -7.56 6.41
N ARG A 44 7.61 -8.46 7.39
CA ARG A 44 8.26 -8.15 8.68
C ARG A 44 9.66 -7.58 8.49
N VAL A 45 10.48 -8.26 7.69
CA VAL A 45 11.83 -7.79 7.37
C VAL A 45 11.78 -6.43 6.68
N THR A 46 10.82 -6.23 5.77
CA THR A 46 10.65 -4.96 5.05
C THR A 46 10.33 -3.81 6.00
N TYR A 47 9.36 -3.98 6.90
CA TYR A 47 9.02 -2.96 7.91
C TYR A 47 10.20 -2.67 8.85
N ALA A 48 10.94 -3.71 9.27
CA ALA A 48 12.14 -3.53 10.09
C ALA A 48 13.22 -2.72 9.38
N VAL A 49 13.47 -2.97 8.09
CA VAL A 49 14.42 -2.19 7.26
C VAL A 49 13.97 -0.74 7.11
N LEU A 50 12.66 -0.49 7.01
CA LEU A 50 12.10 0.85 6.94
C LEU A 50 12.10 1.59 8.29
N GLY A 51 12.41 0.91 9.39
CA GLY A 51 12.34 1.49 10.75
C GLY A 51 10.90 1.68 11.24
N GLU A 52 9.94 1.02 10.61
CA GLU A 52 8.51 1.14 10.89
C GLU A 52 8.03 0.01 11.80
N ARG A 53 6.97 0.28 12.59
CA ARG A 53 6.38 -0.74 13.45
C ARG A 53 5.69 -1.81 12.60
N GLU A 54 5.87 -3.08 12.98
CA GLU A 54 5.18 -4.20 12.33
C GLU A 54 3.66 -4.02 12.40
N PRO A 55 2.95 -4.01 11.25
CA PRO A 55 1.49 -3.94 11.22
C PRO A 55 0.86 -5.32 11.44
N GLU A 56 -0.46 -5.33 11.62
CA GLU A 56 -1.24 -6.56 11.50
C GLU A 56 -1.40 -6.94 10.02
N PHE A 57 -1.14 -8.22 9.69
CA PHE A 57 -1.30 -8.74 8.34
C PHE A 57 -2.61 -9.52 8.21
N ILE A 58 -3.54 -8.98 7.43
CA ILE A 58 -4.86 -9.58 7.20
C ILE A 58 -4.97 -10.04 5.74
N PHE A 59 -5.39 -11.30 5.53
CA PHE A 59 -5.58 -11.89 4.22
C PHE A 59 -7.07 -12.07 3.93
N PHE A 60 -7.48 -11.74 2.71
CA PHE A 60 -8.85 -11.90 2.24
C PHE A 60 -8.88 -12.79 1.02
N ASP A 61 -9.94 -13.59 0.89
CA ASP A 61 -10.12 -14.48 -0.27
C ASP A 61 -10.74 -13.74 -1.48
N SER A 62 -11.21 -12.51 -1.28
CA SER A 62 -11.70 -11.66 -2.37
C SER A 62 -11.46 -10.17 -2.09
N PRO A 63 -11.33 -9.33 -3.13
CA PRO A 63 -11.28 -7.87 -2.97
C PRO A 63 -12.52 -7.31 -2.27
N TYR A 64 -13.70 -7.91 -2.48
CA TYR A 64 -14.94 -7.47 -1.82
C TYR A 64 -14.87 -7.69 -0.30
N SER A 65 -14.39 -8.85 0.16
CA SER A 65 -14.20 -9.13 1.59
C SER A 65 -13.21 -8.17 2.23
N ALA A 66 -12.14 -7.80 1.51
CA ALA A 66 -11.22 -6.76 1.97
C ALA A 66 -11.91 -5.41 2.10
N LEU A 67 -12.70 -5.00 1.10
CA LEU A 67 -13.45 -3.75 1.11
C LEU A 67 -14.44 -3.67 2.27
N GLU A 68 -15.13 -4.77 2.61
CA GLU A 68 -16.05 -4.81 3.75
C GLU A 68 -15.34 -4.68 5.09
N SER A 69 -14.12 -5.22 5.22
CA SER A 69 -13.34 -5.14 6.46
C SER A 69 -12.84 -3.73 6.76
N ILE A 70 -12.58 -2.95 5.71
CA ILE A 70 -12.15 -1.57 5.86
C ILE A 70 -13.43 -0.75 6.05
N ASN A 71 -13.54 -0.01 7.15
CA ASN A 71 -14.69 0.85 7.45
C ASN A 71 -14.75 2.10 6.51
N ILE A 72 -14.62 1.90 5.20
CA ILE A 72 -14.75 2.92 4.13
C ILE A 72 -16.23 3.18 3.83
N ARG A 73 -17.13 2.33 4.34
CA ARG A 73 -18.57 2.62 4.41
C ARG A 73 -18.84 3.69 5.47
N LYS A 74 -18.24 4.89 5.33
CA LYS A 74 -18.98 6.09 5.73
C LYS A 74 -20.27 6.03 4.93
N THR A 75 -21.35 5.67 5.62
CA THR A 75 -22.71 5.79 5.10
C THR A 75 -22.85 7.18 4.50
N HIS A 76 -23.77 7.37 3.55
CA HIS A 76 -24.05 8.71 3.02
C HIS A 76 -24.21 9.73 4.16
N LEU A 77 -24.82 9.30 5.26
CA LEU A 77 -24.92 10.04 6.51
C LEU A 77 -23.57 10.30 7.19
N GLY A 78 -22.71 9.30 7.35
CA GLY A 78 -21.36 9.46 7.92
C GLY A 78 -20.49 10.45 7.15
N ARG A 79 -20.54 10.45 5.81
CA ARG A 79 -19.82 11.45 4.99
C ARG A 79 -20.40 12.85 5.15
N LYS A 80 -21.73 12.94 5.29
CA LYS A 80 -22.43 14.23 5.47
C LYS A 80 -22.11 14.83 6.84
N ILE A 81 -22.08 14.01 7.90
CA ILE A 81 -21.70 14.42 9.25
C ILE A 81 -20.25 14.90 9.28
N GLU A 82 -19.32 14.15 8.68
CA GLU A 82 -17.92 14.56 8.61
C GLU A 82 -17.72 15.91 7.91
N LYS A 83 -18.33 16.07 6.73
CA LYS A 83 -18.24 17.34 5.97
C LYS A 83 -18.84 18.51 6.73
N LYS A 84 -19.96 18.31 7.43
CA LYS A 84 -20.71 19.39 8.08
C LYS A 84 -20.19 19.78 9.45
N LEU A 85 -19.60 18.84 10.20
CA LEU A 85 -19.28 19.05 11.61
C LEU A 85 -17.80 18.89 11.89
N ARG A 86 -17.18 17.80 11.42
CA ARG A 86 -15.80 17.47 11.80
C ARG A 86 -14.77 18.40 11.16
N LYS A 87 -14.87 18.66 9.85
CA LYS A 87 -13.90 19.52 9.14
C LYS A 87 -13.90 20.98 9.64
N PRO A 88 -15.07 21.64 9.79
CA PRO A 88 -15.09 23.03 10.26
C PRO A 88 -14.52 23.18 11.68
N LEU A 89 -14.84 22.24 12.58
CA LEU A 89 -14.33 22.27 13.96
C LEU A 89 -12.80 22.06 14.01
N GLN A 90 -12.26 21.26 13.10
CA GLN A 90 -10.82 21.04 13.01
C GLN A 90 -10.10 22.30 12.49
N GLU A 91 -10.65 22.95 11.46
CA GLU A 91 -10.12 24.22 10.93
C GLU A 91 -10.15 25.35 11.98
N GLN A 92 -11.18 25.37 12.85
CA GLN A 92 -11.28 26.31 13.97
C GLN A 92 -10.24 26.04 15.06
N LEU A 93 -9.91 24.77 15.32
CA LEU A 93 -8.89 24.39 16.31
C LEU A 93 -7.47 24.68 15.79
N GLU A 94 -7.24 24.51 14.50
CA GLU A 94 -5.94 24.73 13.85
C GLU A 94 -5.65 26.22 13.56
N SER A 95 -6.64 27.10 13.72
CA SER A 95 -6.51 28.56 13.53
C SER A 95 -6.35 29.35 14.84
N GLN A 96 -6.24 28.67 15.98
CA GLN A 96 -5.89 29.24 17.29
C GLN A 96 -4.41 29.02 17.60
#